data_AF-A0A1H8JWN5-F1
#
_entry.id   AF-A0A1H8JWN5-F1
#
_cell.length_a   1.000
_cell.length_b   1.000
_cell.length_c   1.000
_cell.angle_alpha   90.00
_cell.angle_beta   90.00
_cell.angle_gamma   90.00
#
_symmetry.space_group_name_H-M   'P 1'
#
loop_
_entity.id
_entity.type
_entity.pdbx_description
1 polymer ?
#
loop_
_entity_poly.entity_id
_entity_poly.type
_entity_poly.pdbx_seq_one_letter_code
_entity_poly.pdbx_strand_id
1 'polypeptide(L)'
;MKRTLLFLLPVMMLAYACQPSGANGHAATPQDTVANVSTAPDSSAPQLTAARDTSLADTVAAEDQPYADYYIVVADTGFSYHPLQAKLLQLKAATHLKVDSMGRYYNPQKNRIVLPDDDEDEIYAGEYYPRREPGEYLSLEYLYVYSRHTEDSTLALISGIYADEASANAALPAIKAQVPGAFVMKGSVYIGCMH
;
A
#
# COMPACT_ATOMS: atom_id res chain seq x y z
N MET A 1 24.45 59.83 19.66
CA MET A 1 24.87 58.66 18.84
C MET A 1 24.62 57.40 19.67
N LYS A 2 23.71 56.53 19.19
CA LYS A 2 23.08 55.46 19.98
C LYS A 2 23.99 54.23 20.10
N ARG A 3 24.09 53.70 21.31
CA ARG A 3 24.92 52.55 21.71
C ARG A 3 24.29 51.24 21.27
N THR A 4 25.09 50.39 20.63
CA THR A 4 24.81 49.01 20.27
C THR A 4 24.69 48.15 21.54
N LEU A 5 23.56 47.46 21.73
CA LEU A 5 23.35 46.51 22.81
C LEU A 5 23.37 45.09 22.21
N LEU A 6 24.46 44.38 22.49
CA LEU A 6 24.71 42.99 22.10
C LEU A 6 24.05 42.08 23.14
N PHE A 7 22.97 41.37 22.77
CA PHE A 7 22.37 40.35 23.62
C PHE A 7 23.01 38.99 23.30
N LEU A 8 23.83 38.50 24.22
CA LEU A 8 24.32 37.12 24.29
C LEU A 8 23.20 36.25 24.89
N LEU A 9 22.76 35.23 24.16
CA LEU A 9 21.75 34.26 24.60
C LEU A 9 22.44 32.92 24.86
N PRO A 10 22.31 32.30 26.04
CA PRO A 10 23.02 31.06 26.35
C PRO A 10 22.34 29.85 25.70
N VAL A 11 23.16 29.03 25.04
CA VAL A 11 22.82 27.72 24.49
C VAL A 11 22.68 26.72 25.64
N MET A 12 21.46 26.24 25.87
CA MET A 12 21.17 25.17 26.83
C MET A 12 21.19 23.83 26.08
N MET A 13 22.33 23.12 26.16
CA MET A 13 22.45 21.72 25.72
C MET A 13 21.70 20.80 26.69
N LEU A 14 20.60 20.20 26.25
CA LEU A 14 20.03 19.02 26.90
C LEU A 14 20.63 17.76 26.25
N ALA A 15 21.46 17.04 27.01
CA ALA A 15 21.88 15.69 26.68
C ALA A 15 20.78 14.70 27.12
N TYR A 16 20.15 14.02 26.15
CA TYR A 16 19.30 12.87 26.42
C TYR A 16 20.11 11.59 26.16
N ALA A 17 20.40 10.85 27.22
CA ALA A 17 20.98 9.51 27.15
C ALA A 17 19.84 8.49 27.15
N CYS A 18 19.75 7.65 26.11
CA CYS A 18 18.92 6.45 26.12
C CYS A 18 19.85 5.23 26.09
N GLN A 19 19.71 4.38 27.12
CA GLN A 19 20.34 3.06 27.19
C GLN A 19 19.51 2.04 26.38
N PRO A 20 20.14 1.03 25.77
CA PRO A 20 19.44 -0.06 25.10
C PRO A 20 19.02 -1.13 26.13
N SER A 21 17.74 -1.48 26.14
CA SER A 21 17.21 -2.64 26.87
C SER A 21 17.22 -3.86 25.95
N GLY A 22 17.89 -4.93 26.38
CA GLY A 22 18.08 -6.15 25.62
C GLY A 22 16.82 -7.00 25.47
N ALA A 23 16.76 -7.78 24.38
CA ALA A 23 15.81 -8.85 24.18
C ALA A 23 16.57 -10.16 23.96
N ASN A 24 16.48 -11.06 24.94
CA ASN A 24 16.84 -12.46 24.81
C ASN A 24 15.77 -13.20 24.00
N GLY A 25 16.25 -14.11 23.15
CA GLY A 25 15.44 -14.84 22.18
C GLY A 25 14.45 -15.83 22.76
N HIS A 26 13.72 -16.47 21.85
CA HIS A 26 13.13 -17.78 22.06
C HIS A 26 13.28 -18.61 20.79
N ALA A 27 13.71 -19.84 21.04
CA ALA A 27 14.10 -20.86 20.09
C ALA A 27 12.91 -21.42 19.30
N ALA A 28 13.21 -21.81 18.07
CA ALA A 28 12.41 -22.73 17.27
C ALA A 28 12.71 -24.17 17.68
N THR A 29 11.67 -25.01 17.71
CA THR A 29 11.83 -26.47 17.53
C THR A 29 10.57 -27.05 16.87
N PRO A 30 10.72 -28.13 16.07
CA PRO A 30 9.78 -28.58 15.06
C PRO A 30 9.02 -29.86 15.46
N GLN A 31 7.96 -30.19 14.73
CA GLN A 31 7.27 -31.48 14.73
C GLN A 31 6.59 -31.67 13.35
N ASP A 32 6.39 -32.85 12.80
CA ASP A 32 7.09 -34.12 12.88
C ASP A 32 6.59 -34.93 11.68
N THR A 33 7.47 -35.79 11.18
CA THR A 33 7.30 -36.78 10.12
C THR A 33 6.26 -37.84 10.50
N VAL A 34 5.44 -38.36 9.58
CA VAL A 34 5.45 -39.80 9.18
C VAL A 34 4.42 -40.16 8.10
N ALA A 35 4.94 -40.90 7.12
CA ALA A 35 4.26 -41.68 6.11
C ALA A 35 3.50 -42.88 6.71
N ASN A 36 2.56 -43.47 5.97
CA ASN A 36 2.66 -44.89 5.69
C ASN A 36 1.93 -45.36 4.42
N VAL A 37 2.62 -46.26 3.73
CA VAL A 37 2.28 -47.03 2.54
C VAL A 37 1.62 -48.36 2.95
N SER A 38 1.06 -49.08 1.96
CA SER A 38 0.77 -50.54 1.90
C SER A 38 -0.75 -50.79 1.73
N THR A 39 -1.30 -51.63 0.85
CA THR A 39 -0.82 -52.61 -0.15
C THR A 39 -2.05 -53.03 -0.98
N ALA A 40 -1.86 -53.33 -2.27
CA ALA A 40 -2.83 -54.05 -3.13
C ALA A 40 -2.65 -55.59 -2.99
N PRO A 41 -3.30 -56.49 -3.77
CA PRO A 41 -4.51 -56.38 -4.61
C PRO A 41 -5.52 -57.55 -4.34
N ASP A 42 -6.73 -57.50 -4.92
CA ASP A 42 -7.40 -58.75 -5.30
C ASP A 42 -8.26 -58.57 -6.58
N SER A 43 -8.23 -59.61 -7.42
CA SER A 43 -8.78 -59.66 -8.77
C SER A 43 -10.21 -60.19 -8.78
N SER A 44 -11.06 -59.66 -9.66
CA SER A 44 -12.07 -60.41 -10.45
C SER A 44 -12.79 -59.49 -11.45
N ALA A 45 -12.67 -59.82 -12.74
CA ALA A 45 -13.40 -59.27 -13.90
C ALA A 45 -14.89 -59.76 -13.90
N PRO A 46 -15.85 -59.29 -14.77
CA PRO A 46 -15.66 -58.74 -16.12
C PRO A 46 -16.51 -57.52 -16.54
N GLN A 47 -16.13 -56.96 -17.70
CA GLN A 47 -16.70 -55.82 -18.42
C GLN A 47 -18.23 -55.86 -18.61
N LEU A 48 -18.86 -54.70 -18.41
CA LEU A 48 -20.09 -54.32 -19.11
C LEU A 48 -19.94 -52.88 -19.64
N THR A 49 -20.24 -52.75 -20.92
CA THR A 49 -20.16 -51.53 -21.74
C THR A 49 -21.15 -50.46 -21.30
N ALA A 50 -20.66 -49.24 -21.06
CA ALA A 50 -21.45 -48.02 -21.23
C ALA A 50 -20.47 -46.85 -21.43
N ALA A 51 -20.43 -46.31 -22.66
CA ALA A 51 -19.82 -45.03 -22.93
C ALA A 51 -20.54 -43.96 -22.11
N ARG A 52 -19.89 -43.47 -21.05
CA ARG A 52 -20.22 -42.20 -20.41
C ARG A 52 -18.99 -41.32 -20.51
N ASP A 53 -19.00 -40.52 -21.56
CA ASP A 53 -18.19 -39.30 -21.64
C ASP A 53 -18.45 -38.51 -20.35
N THR A 54 -17.47 -38.57 -19.46
CA THR A 54 -17.46 -37.78 -18.23
C THR A 54 -16.24 -36.88 -18.30
N SER A 55 -16.10 -36.16 -19.42
CA SER A 55 -15.24 -34.98 -19.52
C SER A 55 -16.01 -33.74 -19.04
N LEU A 56 -16.53 -33.81 -17.82
CA LEU A 56 -16.82 -32.60 -17.04
C LEU A 56 -15.72 -32.49 -15.99
N ALA A 57 -14.51 -32.25 -16.49
CA ALA A 57 -13.58 -31.42 -15.75
C ALA A 57 -14.24 -30.05 -15.68
N ASP A 58 -15.07 -29.87 -14.65
CA ASP A 58 -15.50 -28.57 -14.17
C ASP A 58 -14.24 -27.85 -13.69
N THR A 59 -13.48 -27.37 -14.66
CA THR A 59 -12.50 -26.33 -14.46
C THR A 59 -13.37 -25.13 -14.16
N VAL A 60 -13.66 -24.94 -12.87
CA VAL A 60 -13.99 -23.62 -12.35
C VAL A 60 -12.87 -22.72 -12.83
N ALA A 61 -13.12 -22.05 -13.97
CA ALA A 61 -12.31 -20.94 -14.41
C ALA A 61 -12.24 -20.05 -13.19
N ALA A 62 -11.03 -19.84 -12.66
CA ALA A 62 -10.82 -18.85 -11.63
C ALA A 62 -11.48 -17.59 -12.16
N GLU A 63 -12.61 -17.19 -11.57
CA GLU A 63 -13.27 -15.98 -11.97
C GLU A 63 -12.20 -14.90 -11.91
N ASP A 64 -12.00 -14.20 -13.04
CA ASP A 64 -11.05 -13.11 -13.17
C ASP A 64 -11.38 -12.11 -12.05
N GLN A 65 -10.69 -12.26 -10.92
CA GLN A 65 -10.81 -11.34 -9.81
C GLN A 65 -10.48 -9.98 -10.41
N PRO A 66 -11.35 -8.97 -10.28
CA PRO A 66 -11.20 -7.69 -10.97
C PRO A 66 -10.11 -6.87 -10.28
N TYR A 67 -8.88 -7.36 -10.33
CA TYR A 67 -7.68 -6.80 -9.73
C TYR A 67 -6.58 -6.78 -10.78
N ALA A 68 -5.85 -5.67 -10.82
CA ALA A 68 -4.63 -5.55 -11.60
C ALA A 68 -3.43 -5.40 -10.67
N ASP A 69 -2.31 -5.97 -11.10
CA ASP A 69 -1.03 -5.71 -10.47
C ASP A 69 -0.46 -4.38 -10.98
N TYR A 70 -0.16 -3.48 -10.05
CA TYR A 70 0.51 -2.22 -10.32
C TYR A 70 1.74 -2.06 -9.44
N TYR A 71 2.63 -1.16 -9.85
CA TYR A 71 3.83 -0.79 -9.11
C TYR A 71 3.67 0.62 -8.58
N ILE A 72 3.70 0.77 -7.27
CA ILE A 72 3.38 2.01 -6.56
C ILE A 72 4.67 2.61 -6.04
N VAL A 73 4.98 3.84 -6.42
CA VAL A 73 6.11 4.57 -5.84
C VAL A 73 5.61 5.31 -4.60
N VAL A 74 5.92 4.76 -3.44
CA VAL A 74 5.58 5.31 -2.13
C VAL A 74 6.73 6.19 -1.67
N ALA A 75 6.49 7.49 -1.54
CA ALA A 75 7.49 8.41 -1.03
C ALA A 75 7.64 8.29 0.50
N ASP A 76 6.53 8.16 1.21
CA ASP A 76 6.51 8.03 2.67
C ASP A 76 5.17 7.48 3.17
N THR A 77 5.13 7.03 4.42
CA THR A 77 3.92 6.53 5.09
C THR A 77 3.76 7.12 6.50
N GLY A 78 2.56 7.01 7.06
CA GLY A 78 2.30 7.43 8.43
C GLY A 78 0.82 7.40 8.79
N PHE A 79 0.50 7.80 10.02
CA PHE A 79 -0.88 7.80 10.53
C PHE A 79 -1.52 9.19 10.60
N SER A 80 -0.76 10.24 10.26
CA SER A 80 -1.22 11.62 10.36
C SER A 80 -1.19 12.30 9.01
N TYR A 81 -2.34 12.88 8.63
CA TYR A 81 -2.53 13.53 7.34
C TYR A 81 -1.62 14.75 7.17
N HIS A 82 -1.58 15.67 8.14
CA HIS A 82 -0.89 16.95 7.98
C HIS A 82 0.63 16.84 7.76
N PRO A 83 1.37 15.99 8.49
CA PRO A 83 2.79 15.76 8.20
C PRO A 83 3.03 15.22 6.78
N LEU A 84 2.20 14.30 6.30
CA LEU A 84 2.31 13.77 4.94
C LEU A 84 1.91 14.82 3.89
N GLN A 85 0.91 15.65 4.17
CA GLN A 85 0.53 16.76 3.30
C GLN A 85 1.66 17.79 3.17
N ALA A 86 2.37 18.10 4.26
CA ALA A 86 3.54 18.98 4.20
C ALA A 86 4.64 18.39 3.30
N LYS A 87 4.92 17.08 3.42
CA LYS A 87 5.87 16.36 2.56
C LYS A 87 5.42 16.33 1.10
N LEU A 88 4.13 16.14 0.84
CA LEU A 88 3.54 16.21 -0.50
C LEU A 88 3.81 17.57 -1.14
N LEU A 89 3.58 18.66 -0.42
CA LEU A 89 3.83 20.02 -0.93
C LEU A 89 5.31 20.28 -1.20
N GLN A 90 6.21 19.76 -0.35
CA GLN A 90 7.65 19.83 -0.58
C GLN A 90 8.07 19.05 -1.84
N LEU A 91 7.58 17.81 -2.00
CA LEU A 91 7.83 17.01 -3.20
C LEU A 91 7.30 17.71 -4.45
N LYS A 92 6.06 18.22 -4.40
CA LYS A 92 5.45 18.98 -5.51
C LYS A 92 6.36 20.13 -5.96
N ALA A 93 6.93 20.87 -5.01
CA ALA A 93 7.83 21.97 -5.31
C ALA A 93 9.17 21.50 -5.92
N ALA A 94 9.70 20.36 -5.45
CA ALA A 94 11.00 19.84 -5.87
C ALA A 94 10.96 19.06 -7.20
N THR A 95 9.86 18.36 -7.50
CA THR A 95 9.74 17.47 -8.66
C THR A 95 8.83 18.00 -9.75
N HIS A 96 8.04 19.03 -9.44
CA HIS A 96 6.99 19.57 -10.32
C HIS A 96 5.89 18.56 -10.69
N LEU A 97 5.82 17.40 -10.01
CA LEU A 97 4.70 16.48 -10.15
C LEU A 97 3.40 17.17 -9.77
N LYS A 98 2.34 16.88 -10.53
CA LYS A 98 1.01 17.38 -10.22
C LYS A 98 0.43 16.62 -9.03
N VAL A 99 -0.44 17.29 -8.28
CA VAL A 99 -1.23 16.66 -7.22
C VAL A 99 -2.56 16.27 -7.82
N ASP A 100 -2.97 15.02 -7.61
CA ASP A 100 -4.30 14.55 -7.96
C ASP A 100 -4.96 14.00 -6.69
N SER A 101 -5.93 14.74 -6.16
CA SER A 101 -6.76 14.30 -5.03
C SER A 101 -8.07 13.65 -5.49
N MET A 102 -8.36 13.65 -6.80
CA MET A 102 -9.65 13.25 -7.37
C MET A 102 -10.85 13.89 -6.65
N GLY A 103 -10.77 15.18 -6.33
CA GLY A 103 -11.83 15.90 -5.62
C GLY A 103 -11.89 15.64 -4.10
N ARG A 104 -11.08 14.70 -3.57
CA ARG A 104 -11.04 14.40 -2.14
C ARG A 104 -10.37 15.51 -1.33
N TYR A 105 -10.76 15.61 -0.07
CA TYR A 105 -10.13 16.46 0.94
C TYR A 105 -10.07 15.75 2.29
N TYR A 106 -9.24 16.24 3.21
CA TYR A 106 -9.22 15.74 4.59
C TYR A 106 -10.32 16.41 5.41
N ASN A 107 -11.25 15.61 5.91
CA ASN A 107 -12.31 16.07 6.80
C ASN A 107 -11.85 15.91 8.27
N PRO A 108 -11.63 17.02 9.01
CA PRO A 108 -11.14 16.96 10.38
C PRO A 108 -12.19 16.44 11.39
N GLN A 109 -13.48 16.49 11.06
CA GLN A 109 -14.54 15.95 11.92
C GLN A 109 -14.57 14.42 11.83
N LYS A 110 -14.40 13.88 10.63
CA LYS A 110 -14.33 12.42 10.38
C LYS A 110 -12.91 11.87 10.60
N ASN A 111 -11.89 12.73 10.71
CA ASN A 111 -10.47 12.38 10.75
C ASN A 111 -10.03 11.46 9.59
N ARG A 112 -10.51 11.73 8.37
CA ARG A 112 -10.20 10.92 7.18
C ARG A 112 -10.26 11.71 5.88
N ILE A 113 -9.64 11.16 4.83
CA ILE A 113 -9.74 11.66 3.46
C ILE A 113 -11.08 11.21 2.87
N VAL A 114 -11.86 12.13 2.32
CA VAL A 114 -13.22 11.88 1.79
C VAL A 114 -13.52 12.73 0.57
N LEU A 115 -14.50 12.30 -0.22
CA LEU A 115 -15.21 13.16 -1.16
C LEU A 115 -16.12 14.16 -0.41
N PRO A 116 -16.55 15.25 -1.07
CA PRO A 116 -17.61 16.13 -0.56
C PRO A 116 -18.86 15.35 -0.15
N ASP A 117 -19.61 15.85 0.84
CA ASP A 117 -20.88 15.22 1.25
C ASP A 117 -22.00 15.47 0.20
N ASP A 118 -21.77 16.37 -0.76
CA ASP A 118 -22.64 16.71 -1.88
C ASP A 118 -22.07 16.26 -3.25
N ASP A 119 -21.20 15.24 -3.24
CA ASP A 119 -20.67 14.63 -4.46
C ASP A 119 -21.80 14.05 -5.35
N GLU A 120 -21.60 14.04 -6.68
CA GLU A 120 -22.60 13.52 -7.62
C GLU A 120 -22.80 12.00 -7.49
N ASP A 121 -21.78 11.31 -7.00
CA ASP A 121 -21.85 9.91 -6.63
C ASP A 121 -22.39 9.77 -5.19
N GLU A 122 -23.70 9.55 -5.07
CA GLU A 122 -24.38 9.43 -3.77
C GLU A 122 -23.84 8.27 -2.91
N ILE A 123 -23.21 7.24 -3.51
CA ILE A 123 -22.66 6.10 -2.77
C ILE A 123 -21.33 6.47 -2.10
N TYR A 124 -20.52 7.30 -2.76
CA TYR A 124 -19.22 7.72 -2.22
C TYR A 124 -19.20 9.13 -1.63
N ALA A 125 -20.31 9.87 -1.69
CA ALA A 125 -20.47 11.17 -1.03
C ALA A 125 -20.10 11.07 0.46
N GLY A 126 -19.14 11.88 0.88
CA GLY A 126 -18.63 11.89 2.24
C GLY A 126 -17.77 10.67 2.64
N GLU A 127 -17.54 9.72 1.73
CA GLU A 127 -16.72 8.52 1.88
C GLU A 127 -15.36 8.65 1.17
N TYR A 128 -14.47 7.69 1.42
CA TYR A 128 -13.20 7.61 0.70
C TYR A 128 -13.37 6.88 -0.63
N TYR A 129 -12.90 7.50 -1.71
CA TYR A 129 -12.82 6.90 -3.05
C TYR A 129 -11.34 6.70 -3.43
N PRO A 130 -10.85 5.49 -3.73
CA PRO A 130 -9.43 5.25 -4.00
C PRO A 130 -9.00 5.70 -5.40
N ARG A 131 -7.75 6.16 -5.54
CA ARG A 131 -7.09 6.22 -6.87
C ARG A 131 -6.68 4.82 -7.31
N ARG A 132 -7.00 4.47 -8.56
CA ARG A 132 -6.77 3.11 -9.10
C ARG A 132 -6.04 3.09 -10.42
N GLU A 133 -6.09 4.19 -11.16
CA GLU A 133 -5.50 4.28 -12.49
C GLU A 133 -4.00 4.63 -12.44
N PRO A 134 -3.19 4.05 -13.35
CA PRO A 134 -1.81 4.47 -13.55
C PRO A 134 -1.69 5.97 -13.83
N GLY A 135 -0.66 6.58 -13.27
CA GLY A 135 -0.38 8.00 -13.47
C GLY A 135 0.67 8.54 -12.50
N GLU A 136 1.43 9.51 -12.99
CA GLU A 136 2.52 10.22 -12.30
C GLU A 136 1.98 11.43 -11.52
N TYR A 137 1.21 11.12 -10.47
CA TYR A 137 0.62 12.12 -9.61
C TYR A 137 1.02 11.90 -8.16
N LEU A 138 1.23 13.00 -7.45
CA LEU A 138 1.29 13.03 -6.00
C LEU A 138 -0.12 12.91 -5.44
N SER A 139 -0.33 11.96 -4.52
CA SER A 139 -1.59 11.83 -3.81
C SER A 139 -1.39 11.28 -2.40
N LEU A 140 -2.34 11.58 -1.52
CA LEU A 140 -2.43 10.97 -0.19
C LEU A 140 -3.54 9.93 -0.24
N GLU A 141 -3.18 8.68 0.03
CA GLU A 141 -4.07 7.54 -0.12
C GLU A 141 -3.97 6.65 1.12
N TYR A 142 -4.98 5.81 1.34
CA TYR A 142 -4.84 4.74 2.32
C TYR A 142 -4.06 3.57 1.74
N LEU A 143 -3.03 3.12 2.44
CA LEU A 143 -2.11 2.08 1.96
C LEU A 143 -2.80 0.73 1.77
N TYR A 144 -3.86 0.45 2.54
CA TYR A 144 -4.61 -0.81 2.46
C TYR A 144 -5.27 -1.04 1.08
N VAL A 145 -5.50 0.03 0.32
CA VAL A 145 -6.02 -0.03 -1.05
C VAL A 145 -5.07 -0.78 -1.98
N TYR A 146 -3.76 -0.70 -1.72
CA TYR A 146 -2.71 -1.27 -2.56
C TYR A 146 -2.08 -2.52 -1.92
N SER A 147 -2.16 -2.67 -0.60
CA SER A 147 -1.60 -3.79 0.16
C SER A 147 -2.60 -4.32 1.18
N ARG A 148 -3.00 -5.58 1.04
CA ARG A 148 -3.94 -6.23 1.97
C ARG A 148 -3.37 -6.53 3.37
N HIS A 149 -2.11 -6.19 3.62
CA HIS A 149 -1.40 -6.52 4.86
C HIS A 149 -1.09 -5.29 5.73
N THR A 150 -1.78 -4.17 5.49
CA THR A 150 -1.55 -2.92 6.24
C THR A 150 -2.77 -2.54 7.05
N GLU A 151 -2.55 -1.85 8.17
CA GLU A 151 -3.64 -1.31 8.97
C GLU A 151 -4.48 -0.32 8.15
N ASP A 152 -5.81 -0.39 8.31
CA ASP A 152 -6.80 0.40 7.57
C ASP A 152 -6.58 1.92 7.67
N SER A 153 -5.86 2.39 8.69
CA SER A 153 -5.58 3.82 8.92
C SER A 153 -4.23 4.29 8.40
N THR A 154 -3.38 3.40 7.86
CA THR A 154 -2.07 3.78 7.34
C THR A 154 -2.24 4.63 6.09
N LEU A 155 -1.77 5.87 6.13
CA LEU A 155 -1.70 6.77 4.99
C LEU A 155 -0.37 6.59 4.26
N ALA A 156 -0.41 6.72 2.95
CA ALA A 156 0.74 6.73 2.06
C ALA A 156 0.76 8.01 1.24
N LEU A 157 1.94 8.61 1.14
CA LEU A 157 2.25 9.61 0.13
C LEU A 157 2.73 8.88 -1.11
N ILE A 158 1.85 8.77 -2.11
CA ILE A 158 2.14 8.13 -3.38
C ILE A 158 2.61 9.18 -4.37
N SER A 159 3.64 8.86 -5.14
CA SER A 159 4.19 9.71 -6.20
C SER A 159 3.95 9.18 -7.62
N GLY A 160 3.41 7.97 -7.73
CA GLY A 160 2.90 7.43 -8.98
C GLY A 160 2.39 5.99 -8.84
N ILE A 161 1.48 5.62 -9.73
CA ILE A 161 0.99 4.26 -9.95
C ILE A 161 1.42 3.89 -11.37
N TYR A 162 2.10 2.76 -11.52
CA TYR A 162 2.71 2.36 -12.79
C TYR A 162 2.22 0.97 -13.19
N ALA A 163 1.99 0.77 -14.50
CA ALA A 163 1.57 -0.51 -15.05
C ALA A 163 2.68 -1.57 -14.99
N ASP A 164 3.94 -1.14 -14.96
CA ASP A 164 5.10 -2.02 -14.99
C ASP A 164 6.18 -1.58 -13.99
N GLU A 165 7.00 -2.54 -13.58
CA GLU A 165 8.05 -2.33 -12.57
C GLU A 165 9.15 -1.40 -13.05
N ALA A 166 9.47 -1.44 -14.35
CA ALA A 166 10.59 -0.69 -14.90
C ALA A 166 10.30 0.81 -14.87
N SER A 167 9.09 1.23 -15.22
CA SER A 167 8.67 2.64 -15.14
C SER A 167 8.61 3.15 -13.70
N ALA A 168 8.12 2.36 -12.74
CA ALA A 168 8.17 2.71 -11.31
C ALA A 168 9.61 2.89 -10.81
N ASN A 169 10.50 1.95 -11.15
CA ASN A 169 11.91 2.01 -10.78
C ASN A 169 12.66 3.15 -11.47
N ALA A 170 12.25 3.54 -12.68
CA ALA A 170 12.82 4.69 -13.39
C ALA A 170 12.45 6.02 -12.71
N ALA A 171 11.25 6.12 -12.12
CA ALA A 171 10.80 7.30 -11.39
C ALA A 171 11.39 7.43 -9.97
N LEU A 172 11.66 6.30 -9.30
CA LEU A 172 12.09 6.25 -7.91
C LEU A 172 13.31 7.14 -7.56
N PRO A 173 14.37 7.25 -8.38
CA PRO A 173 15.55 8.06 -8.04
C PRO A 173 15.23 9.55 -7.80
N ALA A 174 14.32 10.13 -8.60
CA ALA A 174 13.92 11.53 -8.44
C ALA A 174 13.22 11.77 -7.09
N ILE A 175 12.44 10.79 -6.63
CA ILE A 175 11.77 10.84 -5.33
C ILE A 175 12.77 10.59 -4.20
N LYS A 176 13.67 9.60 -4.34
CA LYS A 176 14.71 9.29 -3.34
C LYS A 176 15.68 10.43 -3.09
N ALA A 177 15.93 11.27 -4.09
CA ALA A 177 16.74 12.48 -3.91
C ALA A 177 16.14 13.46 -2.88
N GLN A 178 14.82 13.43 -2.68
CA GLN A 178 14.11 14.28 -1.72
C GLN A 178 13.72 13.51 -0.44
N VAL A 179 13.34 12.23 -0.60
CA VAL A 179 12.90 11.36 0.49
C VAL A 179 13.66 10.03 0.38
N PRO A 180 14.81 9.88 1.06
CA PRO A 180 15.67 8.69 0.91
C PRO A 180 14.99 7.35 1.23
N GLY A 181 13.96 7.39 2.08
CA GLY A 181 13.15 6.24 2.46
C GLY A 181 12.10 5.80 1.43
N ALA A 182 11.95 6.52 0.32
CA ALA A 182 11.00 6.17 -0.73
C ALA A 182 11.29 4.77 -1.31
N PHE A 183 10.24 4.06 -1.70
CA PHE A 183 10.33 2.70 -2.22
C PHE A 183 9.27 2.41 -3.28
N VAL A 184 9.51 1.35 -4.05
CA VAL A 184 8.51 0.77 -4.94
C VAL A 184 7.91 -0.44 -4.25
N MET A 185 6.60 -0.60 -4.33
CA MET A 185 5.91 -1.83 -3.95
C MET A 185 5.00 -2.31 -5.07
N LYS A 186 4.87 -3.63 -5.18
CA LYS A 186 3.82 -4.24 -6.01
C LYS A 186 2.51 -4.22 -5.22
N GLY A 187 1.45 -3.68 -5.83
CA GLY A 187 0.11 -3.62 -5.25
C GLY A 187 -0.91 -4.33 -6.12
N SER A 188 -1.89 -4.97 -5.47
CA SER A 188 -3.03 -5.62 -6.15
C SER A 188 -4.25 -4.71 -6.01
N VAL A 189 -4.55 -3.96 -7.07
CA VAL A 189 -5.54 -2.87 -7.06
C VAL A 189 -6.82 -3.34 -7.70
N TYR A 190 -7.96 -3.15 -7.02
CA TYR A 190 -9.27 -3.45 -7.59
C TYR A 190 -9.53 -2.59 -8.84
N ILE A 191 -9.80 -3.21 -9.99
CA ILE A 191 -10.09 -2.53 -11.27
C ILE A 191 -11.55 -2.74 -11.73
N GLY A 192 -12.39 -3.34 -10.89
CA GLY A 192 -13.82 -3.47 -11.18
C GLY A 192 -14.54 -2.12 -11.18
N CYS A 193 -15.83 -2.15 -11.53
CA CYS A 193 -16.68 -0.96 -11.48
C CYS A 193 -16.83 -0.49 -10.04
N MET A 194 -16.58 0.81 -9.82
CA MET A 194 -16.94 1.52 -8.60
C MET A 194 -18.04 2.49 -9.03
N HIS A 195 -19.21 2.33 -8.40
CA HIS A 195 -20.55 2.86 -8.69
C HIS A 195 -20.84 3.51 -10.05
#